data_AF-A0A0N4UM60-F1
#
_entry.id   AF-A0A0N4UM60-F1
#
_cell.length_a   1.000
_cell.length_b   1.000
_cell.length_c   1.000
_cell.angle_alpha   90.00
_cell.angle_beta   90.00
_cell.angle_gamma   90.00
#
_symmetry.space_group_name_H-M   'P 1'
#
loop_
_entity.id
_entity.type
_entity.pdbx_description
1 polymer ?
#
loop_
_entity_poly.entity_id
_entity_poly.type
_entity_poly.pdbx_seq_one_letter_code
_entity_poly.pdbx_strand_id
1 'polypeptide(L)'
;MVLGHDSAACVLYHKNKKSFLFVRQFRPAVFVAKIRSMPENINKSLKEINWTTYPINIGKTIELCAGIIDKPNLDAKRHIHEEIIEECGYNVPIDSIKHIKKLIAGVGSSGSQQDIFFAEIDESMRVSDGGGIGEESIEKVFLCCEAFYFF
;
A
#
# COMPACT_ATOMS: atom_id res chain seq x y z
N MET A 1 4.35 4.18 -22.45
CA MET A 1 4.67 5.23 -21.48
C MET A 1 3.35 5.84 -21.00
N VAL A 2 3.15 5.90 -19.70
CA VAL A 2 1.96 6.50 -19.07
C VAL A 2 2.45 7.49 -18.01
N LEU A 3 1.85 8.68 -17.92
CA LEU A 3 2.18 9.59 -16.83
C LEU A 3 1.54 9.07 -15.53
N GLY A 4 2.30 9.08 -14.45
CA GLY A 4 1.83 8.67 -13.12
C GLY A 4 2.26 9.69 -12.08
N HIS A 5 1.53 9.75 -10.96
CA HIS A 5 1.87 10.60 -9.83
C HIS A 5 3.07 10.02 -9.06
N ASP A 6 3.85 10.91 -8.45
CA ASP A 6 4.77 10.52 -7.39
C ASP A 6 3.98 10.08 -6.15
N SER A 7 4.63 9.32 -5.27
CA SER A 7 3.97 8.74 -4.08
C SER A 7 4.87 8.79 -2.85
N ALA A 8 4.28 8.60 -1.68
CA ALA A 8 5.00 8.37 -0.44
C ALA A 8 4.56 7.03 0.17
N ALA A 9 5.46 6.34 0.84
CA ALA A 9 5.17 5.10 1.57
C ALA A 9 5.90 5.06 2.91
N CYS A 10 5.33 4.38 3.91
CA CYS A 10 5.92 4.25 5.23
C CYS A 10 6.09 2.79 5.65
N VAL A 11 7.31 2.44 6.08
CA VAL A 11 7.56 1.24 6.87
C VAL A 11 7.19 1.54 8.32
N LEU A 12 6.13 0.90 8.81
CA LEU A 12 5.63 1.06 10.17
C LEU A 12 6.04 -0.12 11.04
N TYR A 13 6.73 0.13 12.16
CA TYR A 13 7.06 -0.89 13.14
C TYR A 13 6.25 -0.72 14.42
N HIS A 14 5.43 -1.71 14.77
CA HIS A 14 4.63 -1.70 15.99
C HIS A 14 5.45 -2.24 17.17
N LYS A 15 5.77 -1.37 18.14
CA LYS A 15 6.66 -1.70 19.27
C LYS A 15 6.12 -2.81 20.17
N ASN A 16 4.84 -2.75 20.58
CA ASN A 16 4.27 -3.76 21.48
C ASN A 16 4.07 -5.12 20.79
N LYS A 17 3.57 -5.12 19.54
CA LYS A 17 3.34 -6.34 18.77
C LYS A 17 4.64 -6.94 18.18
N LYS A 18 5.74 -6.17 18.19
CA LYS A 18 7.04 -6.52 17.59
C LYS A 18 6.90 -6.97 16.14
N SER A 19 6.10 -6.24 15.37
CA SER A 19 5.70 -6.59 14.01
C SER A 19 5.71 -5.37 13.11
N PHE A 20 6.02 -5.56 11.84
CA PHE A 20 5.78 -4.55 10.82
C PHE A 20 4.30 -4.50 10.47
N LEU A 21 3.79 -3.30 10.25
CA LEU A 21 2.43 -3.07 9.78
C LEU A 21 2.44 -2.84 8.27
N PHE A 22 1.77 -3.73 7.57
CA PHE A 22 1.43 -3.63 6.15
C PHE A 22 -0.06 -3.38 6.01
N VAL A 23 -0.47 -3.00 4.80
CA VAL A 23 -1.86 -2.87 4.40
C VAL A 23 -2.21 -3.90 3.34
N ARG A 24 -3.45 -4.35 3.33
CA ARG A 24 -4.02 -5.26 2.33
C ARG A 24 -5.22 -4.59 1.67
N GLN A 25 -5.14 -4.44 0.35
CA GLN A 25 -6.18 -3.80 -0.45
C GLN A 25 -6.25 -4.42 -1.86
N PHE A 26 -7.38 -4.22 -2.56
CA PHE A 26 -7.58 -4.73 -3.90
C PHE A 26 -6.95 -3.82 -4.95
N ARG A 27 -6.07 -4.36 -5.81
CA ARG A 27 -5.50 -3.63 -6.95
C ARG A 27 -6.04 -4.21 -8.27
N PRO A 28 -6.92 -3.50 -9.00
CA PRO A 28 -7.51 -4.01 -10.25
C PRO A 28 -6.49 -4.49 -11.28
N ALA A 29 -5.36 -3.80 -11.43
CA ALA A 29 -4.30 -4.21 -12.35
C ALA A 29 -3.68 -5.57 -11.97
N VAL A 30 -3.52 -5.85 -10.67
CA VAL A 30 -3.01 -7.13 -10.17
C VAL A 30 -4.04 -8.24 -10.39
N PHE A 31 -5.32 -7.97 -10.15
CA PHE A 31 -6.41 -8.90 -10.45
C PHE A 31 -6.42 -9.33 -11.91
N VAL A 32 -6.38 -8.34 -12.82
CA VAL A 32 -6.36 -8.58 -14.27
C VAL A 32 -5.12 -9.36 -14.68
N ALA A 33 -3.93 -8.99 -14.18
CA ALA A 33 -2.69 -9.67 -14.52
C ALA A 33 -2.70 -11.14 -14.06
N LYS A 34 -3.11 -11.42 -12.82
CA LYS A 34 -3.17 -12.78 -12.28
C LYS A 34 -4.17 -13.65 -13.05
N ILE A 35 -5.38 -13.17 -13.31
CA ILE A 35 -6.39 -13.94 -14.06
C ILE A 35 -5.93 -14.23 -15.49
N ARG A 36 -5.32 -13.27 -16.17
CA ARG A 36 -4.76 -13.49 -17.52
C ARG A 36 -3.65 -14.53 -17.55
N SER A 37 -2.91 -14.69 -16.45
CA SER A 37 -1.83 -15.68 -16.34
C SER A 37 -2.33 -17.10 -16.05
N MET A 38 -3.62 -17.30 -15.76
CA MET A 38 -4.18 -18.62 -15.49
C MET A 38 -4.30 -19.46 -16.78
N PRO A 39 -4.06 -20.78 -16.73
CA PRO A 39 -4.01 -21.66 -17.91
C PRO A 39 -5.21 -21.54 -18.85
N GLU A 40 -6.42 -21.41 -18.30
CA GLU A 40 -7.68 -21.28 -19.03
C GLU A 40 -7.88 -19.93 -19.74
N ASN A 41 -6.99 -18.95 -19.51
CA ASN A 41 -7.08 -17.59 -20.04
C ASN A 41 -5.89 -17.15 -20.91
N ILE A 42 -4.81 -17.94 -21.00
CA ILE A 42 -3.56 -17.55 -21.68
C ILE A 42 -3.76 -17.01 -23.11
N ASN A 43 -4.71 -17.58 -23.86
CA ASN A 43 -5.00 -17.19 -25.26
C ASN A 43 -6.30 -16.39 -25.44
N LYS A 44 -6.96 -16.02 -24.34
CA LYS A 44 -8.20 -15.24 -24.39
C LYS A 44 -7.89 -13.74 -24.44
N SER A 45 -8.62 -13.03 -25.29
CA SER A 45 -8.74 -11.58 -25.19
C SER A 45 -9.47 -11.18 -23.91
N LEU A 46 -9.33 -9.90 -23.50
CA LEU A 46 -9.99 -9.39 -22.29
C LEU A 46 -11.53 -9.53 -22.33
N LYS A 47 -12.12 -9.64 -23.52
CA LYS A 47 -13.57 -9.77 -23.72
C LYS A 47 -14.06 -11.22 -23.58
N GLU A 48 -13.16 -12.20 -23.73
CA GLU A 48 -13.49 -13.63 -23.63
C GLU A 48 -13.34 -14.16 -22.20
N ILE A 49 -12.71 -13.39 -21.30
CA ILE A 49 -12.55 -13.74 -19.89
C ILE A 49 -13.84 -13.36 -19.15
N ASN A 50 -14.47 -14.34 -18.49
CA ASN A 50 -15.60 -14.07 -17.61
C ASN A 50 -15.10 -13.58 -16.24
N TRP A 51 -14.87 -12.28 -16.11
CA TRP A 51 -14.26 -11.69 -14.90
C TRP A 51 -15.05 -11.95 -13.60
N THR A 52 -16.36 -12.12 -13.69
CA THR A 52 -17.24 -12.29 -12.51
C THR A 52 -17.11 -13.67 -11.86
N THR A 53 -16.45 -14.63 -12.50
CA THR A 53 -16.22 -15.96 -11.93
C THR A 53 -15.08 -15.99 -10.92
N TYR A 54 -14.26 -14.93 -10.85
CA TYR A 54 -13.06 -14.91 -10.03
C TYR A 54 -13.24 -14.07 -8.77
N PRO A 55 -12.88 -14.58 -7.58
CA PRO A 55 -13.02 -13.83 -6.33
C PRO A 55 -12.06 -12.63 -6.29
N ILE A 56 -12.55 -11.48 -5.81
CA ILE A 56 -11.77 -10.23 -5.68
C ILE A 56 -10.45 -10.43 -4.90
N ASN A 57 -10.40 -11.38 -3.98
CA ASN A 57 -9.21 -11.68 -3.17
C ASN A 57 -7.98 -12.05 -4.01
N ILE A 58 -8.15 -12.53 -5.26
CA ILE A 58 -7.04 -12.77 -6.18
C ILE A 58 -6.23 -11.48 -6.42
N GLY A 59 -6.92 -10.35 -6.50
CA GLY A 59 -6.33 -9.03 -6.74
C GLY A 59 -5.86 -8.31 -5.49
N LYS A 60 -6.03 -8.89 -4.31
CA LYS A 60 -5.50 -8.29 -3.08
C LYS A 60 -3.99 -8.44 -3.01
N THR A 61 -3.35 -7.40 -2.53
CA THR A 61 -1.90 -7.27 -2.35
C THR A 61 -1.59 -7.04 -0.87
N ILE A 62 -0.35 -7.30 -0.46
CA ILE A 62 0.21 -6.82 0.81
C ILE A 62 1.21 -5.73 0.43
N GLU A 63 1.02 -4.54 0.99
CA GLU A 63 1.74 -3.33 0.61
C GLU A 63 2.15 -2.54 1.85
N LEU A 64 3.11 -1.62 1.70
CA LEU A 64 3.33 -0.60 2.72
C LEU A 64 2.14 0.37 2.73
N CYS A 65 1.89 1.03 3.87
CA CYS A 65 1.01 2.19 3.90
C CYS A 65 1.55 3.24 2.94
N ALA A 66 0.75 3.70 1.99
CA ALA A 66 1.23 4.52 0.89
C ALA A 66 0.12 5.30 0.18
N GLY A 67 0.41 6.54 -0.21
CA GLY A 67 -0.50 7.42 -0.94
C GLY A 67 0.17 8.15 -2.10
N ILE A 68 -0.62 8.60 -3.06
CA ILE A 68 -0.16 9.44 -4.18
C ILE A 68 -0.05 10.90 -3.73
N ILE A 69 1.04 11.56 -4.05
CA ILE A 69 1.21 12.98 -3.69
C ILE A 69 0.38 13.82 -4.68
N ASP A 70 -0.88 14.06 -4.35
CA ASP A 70 -1.88 14.73 -5.18
C ASP A 70 -2.42 16.04 -4.58
N LYS A 71 -2.27 16.23 -3.26
CA LYS A 71 -2.67 17.47 -2.58
C LYS A 71 -1.64 18.59 -2.83
N PRO A 72 -2.05 19.76 -3.35
CA PRO A 72 -1.13 20.87 -3.58
C PRO A 72 -0.57 21.39 -2.26
N ASN A 73 0.72 21.74 -2.23
CA ASN A 73 1.42 22.32 -1.09
C ASN A 73 1.66 21.40 0.12
N LEU A 74 1.37 20.10 0.03
CA LEU A 74 1.86 19.13 1.01
C LEU A 74 3.18 18.53 0.53
N ASP A 75 4.17 18.51 1.42
CA ASP A 75 5.37 17.72 1.20
C ASP A 75 5.07 16.22 1.42
N ALA A 76 5.96 15.36 0.92
CA ALA A 76 5.81 13.91 1.01
C ALA A 76 5.68 13.40 2.46
N LYS A 77 6.26 14.10 3.45
CA LYS A 77 6.20 13.70 4.85
C LYS A 77 4.82 13.96 5.45
N ARG A 78 4.21 15.11 5.15
CA ARG A 78 2.84 15.43 5.58
C ARG A 78 1.83 14.52 4.91
N HIS A 79 2.01 14.25 3.62
CA HIS A 79 1.13 13.35 2.90
C HIS A 79 1.15 11.95 3.53
N ILE A 80 2.32 11.35 3.75
CA ILE A 80 2.37 10.03 4.39
C ILE A 80 1.88 10.04 5.84
N HIS A 81 1.99 11.15 6.57
CA HIS A 81 1.41 11.28 7.91
C HIS A 81 -0.12 11.13 7.88
N GLU A 82 -0.78 11.76 6.90
CA GLU A 82 -2.23 11.62 6.69
C GLU A 82 -2.61 10.17 6.34
N GLU A 83 -1.87 9.54 5.41
CA GLU A 83 -2.13 8.15 5.02
C GLU A 83 -1.97 7.16 6.18
N ILE A 84 -1.00 7.36 7.08
CA ILE A 84 -0.85 6.52 8.28
C ILE A 84 -2.08 6.64 9.20
N ILE A 85 -2.73 7.81 9.24
CA ILE A 85 -3.97 8.00 10.00
C ILE A 85 -5.15 7.34 9.27
N GLU A 86 -5.30 7.62 7.99
CA GLU A 86 -6.44 7.18 7.18
C GLU A 86 -6.43 5.65 6.98
N GLU A 87 -5.33 5.09 6.49
CA GLU A 87 -5.20 3.65 6.19
C GLU A 87 -4.94 2.81 7.45
N CYS A 88 -4.08 3.29 8.35
CA CYS A 88 -3.57 2.47 9.47
C CYS A 88 -4.17 2.84 10.85
N GLY A 89 -4.78 4.01 11.00
CA GLY A 89 -5.43 4.46 12.23
C GLY A 89 -4.48 4.91 13.33
N TYR A 90 -3.24 5.30 13.01
CA TYR A 90 -2.25 5.77 13.98
C TYR A 90 -1.85 7.23 13.73
N ASN A 91 -2.00 8.10 14.72
CA ASN A 91 -1.52 9.48 14.64
C ASN A 91 -0.09 9.58 15.19
N VAL A 92 0.87 9.32 14.30
CA VAL A 92 2.30 9.38 14.61
C VAL A 92 2.77 10.83 14.67
N PRO A 93 3.56 11.25 15.69
CA PRO A 93 4.16 12.58 15.69
C PRO A 93 5.00 12.80 14.42
N ILE A 94 4.69 13.85 13.64
CA ILE A 94 5.31 14.07 12.32
C ILE A 94 6.85 14.13 12.35
N ASP A 95 7.43 14.68 13.42
CA ASP A 95 8.88 14.78 13.59
C ASP A 95 9.55 13.41 13.82
N SER A 96 8.78 12.41 14.26
CA SER A 96 9.26 11.03 14.41
C SER A 96 9.25 10.23 13.11
N ILE A 97 8.58 10.73 12.05
CA ILE A 97 8.58 10.13 10.72
C ILE A 97 9.91 10.46 10.02
N LYS A 98 10.74 9.44 9.83
CA LYS A 98 12.09 9.55 9.27
C LYS A 98 12.08 9.22 7.79
N HIS A 99 12.64 10.11 6.97
CA HIS A 99 12.88 9.81 5.56
C HIS A 99 14.01 8.78 5.43
N ILE A 100 13.79 7.74 4.64
CA ILE A 100 14.80 6.73 4.34
C ILE A 100 15.45 7.03 3.00
N LYS A 101 14.64 7.08 1.93
CA LYS A 101 15.15 7.18 0.57
C LYS A 101 14.04 7.58 -0.40
N LYS A 102 14.42 8.30 -1.46
CA LYS A 102 13.61 8.51 -2.67
C LYS A 102 14.08 7.56 -3.76
N LEU A 103 13.13 6.83 -4.36
CA LEU A 103 13.36 5.77 -5.34
C LEU A 103 12.56 6.07 -6.61
N ILE A 104 12.90 5.43 -7.73
CA ILE A 104 12.01 5.37 -8.90
C ILE A 104 11.23 4.06 -8.82
N ALA A 105 9.92 4.14 -8.57
CA ALA A 105 9.05 2.97 -8.52
C ALA A 105 8.53 2.59 -9.92
N GLY A 106 8.32 3.59 -10.80
CA GLY A 106 7.75 3.41 -12.13
C GLY A 106 8.72 3.11 -13.26
N VAL A 107 9.83 2.39 -13.02
CA VAL A 107 10.98 2.27 -13.95
C VAL A 107 10.60 1.87 -15.39
N GLY A 108 9.58 1.02 -15.56
CA GLY A 108 9.18 0.49 -16.88
C GLY A 108 8.01 1.20 -17.56
N SER A 109 7.36 2.18 -16.90
CA SER A 109 6.05 2.70 -17.36
C SER A 109 5.90 4.21 -17.26
N SER A 110 6.17 4.77 -16.07
CA SER A 110 5.88 6.16 -15.72
C SER A 110 7.06 6.99 -15.28
N GLY A 111 8.15 6.36 -14.83
CA GLY A 111 9.26 7.06 -14.18
C GLY A 111 8.89 7.70 -12.83
N SER A 112 7.72 7.36 -12.26
CA SER A 112 7.25 7.96 -11.01
C SER A 112 8.18 7.65 -9.84
N GLN A 113 8.36 8.65 -8.99
CA GLN A 113 9.16 8.57 -7.78
C GLN A 113 8.33 8.08 -6.60
N GLN A 114 8.99 7.44 -5.64
CA GLN A 114 8.41 7.10 -4.36
C GLN A 114 9.36 7.48 -3.23
N ASP A 115 8.88 8.31 -2.32
CA ASP A 115 9.57 8.64 -1.07
C ASP A 115 9.23 7.61 0.01
N ILE A 116 10.23 6.93 0.53
CA ILE A 116 10.10 5.91 1.57
C ILE A 116 10.46 6.50 2.93
N PHE A 117 9.57 6.31 3.89
CA PHE A 117 9.70 6.75 5.27
C PHE A 117 9.68 5.56 6.24
N PHE A 118 10.11 5.81 7.47
CA PHE A 118 10.01 4.88 8.59
C PHE A 118 9.42 5.58 9.81
N ALA A 119 8.54 4.88 10.53
CA ALA A 119 8.06 5.32 11.83
C ALA A 119 7.79 4.13 12.75
N GLU A 120 7.98 4.37 14.06
CA GLU A 120 7.56 3.44 15.10
C GLU A 120 6.19 3.84 15.62
N ILE A 121 5.33 2.84 15.82
CA ILE A 121 3.96 3.03 16.33
C ILE A 121 3.74 2.20 17.60
N ASP A 122 2.79 2.65 18.40
CA ASP A 122 2.23 1.90 19.52
C ASP A 122 0.75 2.26 19.72
N GLU A 123 0.10 1.53 20.63
CA GLU A 123 -1.34 1.67 20.87
C GLU A 123 -1.73 3.04 21.46
N SER A 124 -0.79 3.81 22.03
CA SER A 124 -1.09 5.18 22.49
C SER A 124 -1.34 6.15 21.34
N MET A 125 -0.85 5.81 20.13
CA MET A 125 -1.04 6.60 18.92
C MET A 125 -2.29 6.20 18.14
N ARG A 126 -3.01 5.14 18.53
CA ARG A 126 -4.17 4.66 17.80
C ARG A 126 -5.35 5.63 17.96
N VAL A 127 -5.87 6.12 16.83
CA VAL A 127 -7.01 7.06 16.76
C VAL A 127 -8.24 6.48 16.09
N SER A 128 -8.09 5.40 15.31
CA SER A 128 -9.19 4.71 14.63
C SER A 128 -8.83 3.26 14.31
N ASP A 129 -9.72 2.56 13.62
CA ASP A 129 -9.41 1.27 13.02
C ASP A 129 -8.58 1.37 11.74
N GLY A 130 -8.33 2.57 11.21
CA GLY A 130 -7.84 2.77 9.86
C GLY A 130 -8.88 2.34 8.83
N GLY A 131 -8.42 1.93 7.65
CA GLY A 131 -9.28 1.42 6.58
C GLY A 131 -9.35 2.29 5.32
N GLY A 132 -8.76 3.48 5.36
CA GLY A 132 -8.82 4.48 4.31
C GLY A 132 -10.04 5.38 4.45
N ILE A 133 -10.33 6.16 3.41
CA ILE A 133 -11.45 7.09 3.31
C ILE A 133 -12.41 6.69 2.18
N GLY A 134 -13.68 7.07 2.31
CA GLY A 134 -14.68 6.88 1.25
C GLY A 134 -14.94 5.41 0.90
N GLU A 135 -14.63 5.02 -0.34
CA GLU A 135 -14.86 3.66 -0.86
C GLU A 135 -13.66 2.72 -0.65
N GLU A 136 -12.61 3.21 -0.01
CA GLU A 136 -11.45 2.40 0.31
C GLU A 136 -11.81 1.25 1.26
N SER A 137 -11.19 0.10 1.02
CA SER A 137 -11.36 -1.09 1.85
C SER A 137 -9.97 -1.67 2.11
N ILE A 138 -9.32 -1.08 3.10
CA ILE A 138 -7.94 -1.38 3.46
C ILE A 138 -7.90 -2.13 4.78
N GLU A 139 -7.11 -3.19 4.85
CA GLU A 139 -6.98 -4.02 6.04
C GLU A 139 -5.55 -4.01 6.56
N LYS A 140 -5.40 -3.90 7.89
CA LYS A 140 -4.10 -3.95 8.55
C LYS A 140 -3.59 -5.38 8.65
N VAL A 141 -2.36 -5.61 8.17
CA VAL A 141 -1.66 -6.89 8.25
C VAL A 141 -0.41 -6.70 9.09
N PHE A 142 -0.39 -7.28 10.28
CA PHE A 142 0.79 -7.29 11.14
C PHE A 142 1.65 -8.52 10.86
N LEU A 143 2.88 -8.32 10.39
CA LEU A 143 3.84 -9.40 10.16
C LEU A 143 4.97 -9.31 11.21
N CYS A 144 5.03 -10.31 12.09
CA CYS A 144 6.17 -10.47 13.00
C CYS A 144 7.44 -10.77 12.18
N CYS A 145 8.62 -10.41 12.69
CA CYS A 145 9.90 -10.72 12.03
C CYS A 145 10.05 -12.22 11.71
N GLU A 146 9.50 -13.10 12.54
CA GLU A 146 9.51 -14.55 12.31
C GLU A 146 8.61 -14.99 11.14
N ALA A 147 7.58 -14.22 10.81
CA ALA A 147 6.69 -14.53 9.69
C ALA A 147 7.39 -14.40 8.32
N PHE A 148 8.50 -13.64 8.25
CA PHE A 148 9.27 -13.49 7.01
C PHE A 148 9.97 -14.78 6.56
N TYR A 149 10.11 -15.78 7.43
CA TYR A 149 10.66 -17.08 7.04
C TYR A 149 9.67 -17.97 6.27
N PHE A 150 8.40 -17.57 6.18
CA PHE A 150 7.34 -18.34 5.51
C PHE A 150 6.95 -17.79 4.12
N PHE A 151 7.68 -16.80 3.61
CA PHE A 151 7.58 -16.30 2.24
C PHE A 151 8.81 -16.71 1.43
#